data_AF-A0A9X7Z994-F1
#
_entry.id   AF-A0A9X7Z994-F1
#
_cell.length_a   1.000
_cell.length_b   1.000
_cell.length_c   1.000
_cell.angle_alpha   90.00
_cell.angle_beta   90.00
_cell.angle_gamma   90.00
#
_symmetry.space_group_name_H-M   'P 1'
#
loop_
_entity.id
_entity.type
_entity.pdbx_description
1 polymer ?
#
loop_
_entity_poly.entity_id
_entity_poly.type
_entity_poly.pdbx_seq_one_letter_code
_entity_poly.pdbx_strand_id
1 'polypeptide(L)'
;MNDLRYPIGPYEASSELTEEDRQALIREVETQPILLRAIVELLTNEQLETPYRPGGWTVQQVIHHLADNNMNAYIRFKGFTGCEQSPSQ
;
A
#
# COMPACT_ATOMS: atom_id res chain seq x y z
N MET A 1 -6.70 21.45 -13.10
CA MET A 1 -5.87 20.40 -13.74
C MET A 1 -5.65 19.33 -12.71
N ASN A 2 -6.07 18.09 -12.97
CA ASN A 2 -5.97 16.97 -12.03
C ASN A 2 -4.51 16.76 -11.60
N ASP A 3 -4.25 16.78 -10.29
CA ASP A 3 -2.94 16.42 -9.76
C ASP A 3 -2.76 14.90 -9.92
N LEU A 4 -2.02 14.48 -10.95
CA LEU A 4 -1.74 13.08 -11.24
C LEU A 4 -0.98 12.35 -10.13
N ARG A 5 -0.47 13.07 -9.11
CA ARG A 5 0.11 12.46 -7.91
C ARG A 5 -0.93 11.82 -7.00
N TYR A 6 -2.12 12.40 -6.92
CA TYR A 6 -3.22 11.97 -6.05
C TYR A 6 -4.49 11.74 -6.88
N PRO A 7 -4.49 10.74 -7.77
CA PRO A 7 -5.59 10.51 -8.70
C PRO A 7 -6.94 10.20 -8.02
N ILE A 8 -6.90 9.71 -6.77
CA ILE A 8 -8.07 9.40 -5.93
C ILE A 8 -8.19 10.31 -4.69
N GLY A 9 -7.41 11.40 -4.64
CA GLY A 9 -7.31 12.26 -3.47
C GLY A 9 -6.37 11.72 -2.37
N PRO A 10 -6.11 12.52 -1.33
CA PRO A 10 -5.35 12.11 -0.15
C PRO A 10 -6.19 11.20 0.77
N TYR A 11 -5.51 10.45 1.64
CA TYR A 11 -6.18 9.71 2.71
C TYR A 11 -6.79 10.67 3.74
N GLU A 12 -8.06 10.45 4.08
CA GLU A 12 -8.76 11.15 5.15
C GLU A 12 -8.98 10.18 6.32
N ALA A 13 -8.43 10.51 7.49
CA ALA A 13 -8.56 9.67 8.68
C ALA A 13 -9.98 9.75 9.23
N SER A 14 -10.64 8.59 9.37
CA SER A 14 -11.89 8.51 10.11
C SER A 14 -11.63 8.60 11.62
N SER A 15 -12.38 9.43 12.33
CA SER A 15 -12.34 9.51 13.79
C SER A 15 -13.00 8.32 14.49
N GLU A 16 -13.83 7.55 13.76
CA GLU A 16 -14.55 6.39 14.27
C GLU A 16 -14.39 5.23 13.29
N LEU A 17 -13.83 4.12 13.76
CA LEU A 17 -13.73 2.86 13.02
C LEU A 17 -14.57 1.82 13.75
N THR A 18 -15.60 1.33 13.09
CA THR A 18 -16.39 0.20 13.59
C THR A 18 -15.61 -1.11 13.46
N GLU A 19 -16.09 -2.17 14.11
CA GLU A 19 -15.51 -3.50 13.92
C GLU A 19 -15.72 -3.98 12.48
N GLU A 20 -16.87 -3.66 11.88
CA GLU A 20 -17.18 -3.95 10.48
C GLU A 20 -16.18 -3.26 9.53
N ASP A 21 -15.86 -1.99 9.78
CA ASP A 21 -14.85 -1.25 9.01
C ASP A 21 -13.46 -1.87 9.16
N ARG A 22 -13.08 -2.24 10.39
CA ARG A 22 -11.81 -2.94 10.65
C ARG A 22 -11.73 -4.24 9.84
N GLN A 23 -12.77 -5.05 9.88
CA GLN A 23 -12.81 -6.32 9.15
C GLN A 23 -12.79 -6.08 7.62
N ALA A 24 -13.41 -5.00 7.14
CA ALA A 24 -13.34 -4.62 5.73
C ALA A 24 -11.91 -4.23 5.31
N LEU A 25 -11.22 -3.40 6.11
CA LEU A 25 -9.84 -3.00 5.85
C LEU A 25 -8.87 -4.18 5.90
N ILE A 26 -9.06 -5.13 6.82
CA ILE A 26 -8.26 -6.37 6.87
C ILE A 26 -8.42 -7.17 5.58
N ARG A 27 -9.66 -7.36 5.13
CA ARG A 27 -9.94 -8.05 3.85
C ARG A 27 -9.35 -7.32 2.65
N GLU A 28 -9.36 -5.99 2.66
CA GLU A 28 -8.76 -5.20 1.58
C GLU A 28 -7.24 -5.43 1.50
N VAL A 29 -6.54 -5.35 2.63
CA VAL A 29 -5.09 -5.64 2.70
C VAL A 29 -4.77 -7.07 2.28
N GLU A 30 -5.61 -8.05 2.65
CA GLU A 30 -5.47 -9.44 2.24
C GLU A 30 -5.67 -9.63 0.72
N THR A 31 -6.61 -8.90 0.13
CA THR A 31 -7.01 -9.07 -1.28
C THR A 31 -6.09 -8.30 -2.24
N GLN A 32 -5.49 -7.19 -1.80
CA GLN A 32 -4.65 -6.32 -2.62
C GLN A 32 -3.55 -7.05 -3.42
N PRO A 33 -2.73 -7.94 -2.82
CA PRO A 33 -1.68 -8.64 -3.56
C PRO A 33 -2.21 -9.54 -4.68
N ILE A 34 -3.40 -10.11 -4.50
CA ILE A 34 -4.05 -11.00 -5.47
C ILE A 34 -4.49 -10.18 -6.69
N LEU A 35 -5.19 -9.07 -6.45
CA LEU A 35 -5.64 -8.16 -7.51
C LEU A 35 -4.46 -7.55 -8.26
N LEU A 36 -3.43 -7.12 -7.54
CA LEU A 36 -2.22 -6.56 -8.14
C LEU A 36 -1.55 -7.57 -9.06
N ARG A 37 -1.39 -8.82 -8.61
CA ARG A 37 -0.80 -9.88 -9.43
C ARG A 37 -1.61 -10.13 -10.70
N ALA A 38 -2.93 -10.27 -10.58
CA ALA A 38 -3.80 -10.50 -11.73
C ALA A 38 -3.72 -9.38 -12.77
N ILE A 39 -3.57 -8.13 -12.34
CA ILE A 39 -3.40 -6.99 -13.25
C ILE A 39 -2.01 -6.99 -13.89
N VAL A 40 -0.96 -7.21 -13.09
CA VAL A 40 0.43 -7.20 -13.57
C VAL A 40 0.72 -8.32 -14.56
N GLU A 41 0.10 -9.48 -14.39
CA GLU A 41 0.22 -10.61 -15.34
C GLU A 41 -0.29 -10.28 -16.75
N LEU A 42 -1.12 -9.24 -16.90
CA LEU A 42 -1.65 -8.79 -18.19
C LEU A 42 -0.77 -7.72 -18.86
N LEU A 43 0.26 -7.22 -18.18
CA LEU A 43 1.10 -6.14 -18.67
C LEU A 43 2.30 -6.66 -19.48
N THR A 44 2.62 -5.94 -20.56
CA THR A 44 3.87 -6.16 -21.29
C THR A 44 5.05 -5.49 -20.59
N ASN A 45 6.28 -5.90 -20.93
CA ASN A 45 7.48 -5.24 -20.42
C ASN A 45 7.51 -3.74 -20.76
N GLU A 46 7.05 -3.35 -21.94
CA GLU A 46 6.98 -1.93 -22.33
C GLU A 46 6.00 -1.14 -21.44
N GLN A 47 4.87 -1.74 -21.07
CA GLN A 47 3.91 -1.14 -20.15
C GLN A 47 4.46 -1.04 -18.72
N LEU A 48 5.25 -2.04 -18.29
CA LEU A 48 5.92 -2.02 -16.99
C LEU A 48 6.95 -0.89 -16.88
N GLU A 49 7.63 -0.56 -17.98
CA GLU A 49 8.59 0.53 -18.08
C GLU A 49 7.95 1.91 -18.33
N THR A 50 6.62 1.97 -18.51
CA THR A 50 5.92 3.24 -18.76
C THR A 50 5.76 4.04 -17.47
N PRO A 51 6.17 5.32 -17.43
CA PRO A 51 5.93 6.20 -16.28
C PRO A 51 4.44 6.45 -16.04
N TYR A 52 3.95 6.31 -14.80
CA TYR A 52 2.52 6.55 -14.50
C TYR A 52 2.12 8.02 -14.63
N ARG A 53 3.10 8.94 -14.57
CA ARG A 53 2.94 10.39 -14.81
C ARG A 53 4.24 10.97 -15.38
N PRO A 54 4.20 12.15 -16.03
CA PRO A 54 5.41 12.82 -16.53
C PRO A 54 6.45 13.03 -15.42
N GLY A 55 7.68 12.55 -15.65
CA GLY A 55 8.77 12.60 -14.66
C GLY A 55 8.56 11.76 -13.40
N GLY A 56 7.55 10.88 -13.39
CA GLY A 56 7.25 9.97 -12.30
C GLY A 56 7.93 8.61 -12.45
N TRP A 57 7.58 7.71 -11.54
CA TRP A 57 8.04 6.32 -11.55
C TRP A 57 7.37 5.49 -12.65
N THR A 58 8.07 4.46 -13.10
CA THR A 58 7.51 3.41 -13.94
C THR A 58 6.52 2.56 -13.15
N VAL A 59 5.63 1.84 -13.84
CA VAL A 59 4.72 0.89 -13.20
C VAL A 59 5.49 -0.14 -12.37
N GLN A 60 6.61 -0.65 -12.90
CA GLN A 60 7.48 -1.60 -12.18
C GLN A 60 8.01 -1.02 -10.87
N GLN A 61 8.50 0.22 -10.89
CA GLN A 61 9.01 0.90 -9.70
C GLN A 61 7.92 1.09 -8.64
N VAL A 62 6.70 1.44 -9.05
CA VAL A 62 5.55 1.57 -8.12
C VAL A 62 5.21 0.23 -7.48
N ILE A 63 5.22 -0.87 -8.24
CA ILE A 63 4.96 -2.23 -7.72
C ILE A 63 5.99 -2.63 -6.67
N HIS A 64 7.29 -2.42 -6.95
CA HIS A 64 8.34 -2.72 -5.99
C HIS A 64 8.25 -1.84 -4.74
N HIS A 65 7.98 -0.54 -4.93
CA HIS A 65 7.80 0.37 -3.80
C HIS A 65 6.62 -0.02 -2.91
N LEU A 66 5.52 -0.51 -3.48
CA LEU A 66 4.38 -1.01 -2.70
C LEU A 66 4.78 -2.19 -1.81
N ALA A 67 5.59 -3.13 -2.32
CA ALA A 67 6.11 -4.24 -1.53
C ALA A 67 7.00 -3.75 -0.37
N ASP A 68 7.93 -2.83 -0.65
CA ASP A 68 8.81 -2.24 0.37
C ASP A 68 8.01 -1.47 1.43
N ASN A 69 7.01 -0.68 1.01
CA ASN A 69 6.15 0.08 1.91
C ASN A 69 5.32 -0.85 2.80
N ASN A 70 4.78 -1.95 2.26
CA ASN A 70 4.02 -2.93 3.03
C ASN A 70 4.91 -3.66 4.05
N MET A 71 6.15 -4.01 3.68
CA MET A 71 7.12 -4.57 4.60
C MET A 71 7.46 -3.59 5.73
N ASN A 72 7.71 -2.32 5.40
CA ASN A 72 7.97 -1.28 6.39
C ASN A 72 6.78 -1.06 7.33
N ALA A 73 5.55 -1.06 6.80
CA ALA A 73 4.34 -0.97 7.61
C ALA A 73 4.24 -2.15 8.59
N TYR A 74 4.38 -3.38 8.10
CA TYR A 74 4.36 -4.59 8.93
C TYR A 74 5.39 -4.52 10.07
N ILE A 75 6.64 -4.13 9.75
CA ILE A 75 7.70 -3.97 10.75
C ILE A 75 7.33 -2.90 11.78
N ARG A 76 6.75 -1.76 11.38
CA ARG A 76 6.30 -0.71 12.30
C ARG A 76 5.19 -1.19 13.22
N PHE A 77 4.19 -1.88 12.69
CA PHE A 77 3.11 -2.46 13.51
C PHE A 77 3.66 -3.46 14.53
N LYS A 78 4.56 -4.35 14.12
CA LYS A 78 5.18 -5.33 15.02
C LYS A 78 6.14 -4.68 16.04
N GLY A 79 6.98 -3.75 15.60
CA GLY A 79 7.92 -3.03 16.45
C GLY A 79 7.23 -2.18 17.51
N PHE A 80 6.07 -1.61 17.16
CA PHE A 80 5.20 -0.94 18.12
C PHE A 80 4.67 -1.91 19.19
N THR A 81 4.18 -3.09 18.79
CA THR A 81 3.74 -4.13 19.76
C THR A 81 4.88 -4.72 20.60
N GLY A 82 6.13 -4.60 20.15
CA GLY A 82 7.31 -5.06 20.88
C GLY A 82 7.70 -4.17 22.07
N CYS A 83 7.26 -2.91 22.11
CA CYS A 83 7.53 -2.01 23.24
C CYS A 83 6.72 -2.37 24.50
N GLU A 84 5.63 -3.13 24.39
CA GLU A 84 4.90 -3.66 25.55
C GLU A 84 5.60 -4.87 26.22
N GLN A 85 6.63 -5.46 25.58
CA GLN A 85 7.34 -6.64 26.10
C GLN A 85 8.73 -6.35 26.66
N SER A 86 9.09 -5.09 26.91
CA SER A 86 10.27 -4.78 27.71
C SER A 86 9.89 -4.86 29.20
N PRO A 87 10.33 -5.86 29.97
CA PRO A 87 10.15 -5.83 31.42
C PRO A 87 10.93 -4.62 31.93
N SER A 88 10.29 -3.80 32.77
CA SER A 88 10.99 -2.77 33.53
C SER A 88 12.20 -3.41 34.21
N GLN A 89 13.41 -2.99 33.82
CA GLN A 89 14.55 -3.07 34.74
C GLN A 89 14.38 -2.03 35.84
#